data_AF-A0A0Q1HFQ0-F1
#
_entry.id   AF-A0A0Q1HFQ0-F1
#
_cell.length_a   1.000
_cell.length_b   1.000
_cell.length_c   1.000
_cell.angle_alpha   90.00
_cell.angle_beta   90.00
_cell.angle_gamma   90.00
#
_symmetry.space_group_name_H-M   'P 1'
#
loop_
_entity.id
_entity.type
_entity.pdbx_description
1 polymer ?
#
loop_
_entity_poly.entity_id
_entity_poly.type
_entity_poly.pdbx_seq_one_letter_code
_entity_poly.pdbx_strand_id
1 'polypeptide(L)'
;MKKLVLFLSVILTVSCQQELEPNVENINSIFDTQDFQIRFTLANGDEYRMGFLNNEMAFFSPKETIRRELSYEDARLINTFVASATLSYLETVKKSNDKNATAERSRSQSNRIEIYNDSKKVVFETPDYDADFEELLTQLKLPYVSTEKK
;
A
#
# COMPACT_ATOMS: atom_id res chain seq x y z
N MET A 1 -4.12 -16.99 41.68
CA MET A 1 -3.78 -17.58 40.37
C MET A 1 -4.85 -17.35 39.30
N LYS A 2 -6.16 -17.53 39.57
CA LYS A 2 -7.24 -17.27 38.56
C LYS A 2 -7.28 -15.84 37.99
N LYS A 3 -6.95 -14.81 38.78
CA LYS A 3 -6.93 -13.40 38.32
C LYS A 3 -5.76 -13.07 37.38
N LEU A 4 -4.67 -13.85 37.44
CA LEU A 4 -3.45 -13.61 36.66
C LEU A 4 -3.57 -14.23 35.25
N VAL A 5 -4.27 -15.35 35.14
CA VAL A 5 -4.65 -15.98 33.85
C VAL A 5 -5.60 -15.08 33.05
N LEU A 6 -6.52 -14.37 33.73
CA LEU A 6 -7.44 -13.44 33.08
C LEU A 6 -6.72 -12.21 32.50
N PHE A 7 -5.68 -11.69 33.19
CA PHE A 7 -4.88 -10.56 32.71
C PHE A 7 -4.01 -10.95 31.50
N LEU A 8 -3.47 -12.17 31.49
CA LEU A 8 -2.67 -12.69 30.37
C LEU A 8 -3.53 -12.88 29.10
N SER A 9 -4.80 -13.27 29.27
CA SER A 9 -5.76 -13.40 28.18
C SER A 9 -6.13 -12.07 27.50
N VAL A 10 -6.09 -10.95 28.23
CA VAL A 10 -6.44 -9.62 27.68
C VAL A 10 -5.26 -8.98 26.95
N ILE A 11 -4.01 -9.32 27.34
CA ILE A 11 -2.80 -8.83 26.65
C ILE A 11 -2.60 -9.56 25.30
N LEU A 12 -3.02 -10.82 25.20
CA LEU A 12 -2.88 -11.61 23.97
C LEU A 12 -3.86 -11.20 22.84
N THR A 13 -4.86 -10.37 23.10
CA THR A 13 -5.84 -9.94 22.08
C THR A 13 -5.45 -8.66 21.32
N VAL A 14 -4.31 -8.05 21.62
CA VAL A 14 -3.92 -6.75 21.02
C VAL A 14 -2.92 -6.89 19.86
N SER A 15 -2.68 -8.08 19.32
CA SER A 15 -1.80 -8.28 18.16
C SER A 15 -2.44 -7.90 16.81
N CYS A 16 -3.35 -6.92 16.80
CA CYS A 16 -3.85 -6.32 15.57
C CYS A 16 -2.87 -5.24 15.09
N GLN A 17 -2.37 -5.39 13.87
CA GLN A 17 -1.66 -4.33 13.15
C GLN A 17 -2.51 -3.04 13.19
N GLN A 18 -1.91 -1.94 13.64
CA GLN A 18 -2.60 -0.67 13.80
C GLN A 18 -2.89 -0.06 12.43
N GLU A 19 -4.17 0.12 12.10
CA GLU A 19 -4.57 0.88 10.92
C GLU A 19 -4.48 2.39 11.22
N LEU A 20 -3.74 3.11 10.38
CA LEU A 20 -3.46 4.53 10.50
C LEU A 20 -4.14 5.31 9.38
N GLU A 21 -4.50 6.57 9.67
CA GLU A 21 -5.06 7.47 8.68
C GLU A 21 -4.09 7.70 7.50
N PRO A 22 -4.56 7.69 6.24
CA PRO A 22 -3.75 7.91 5.06
C PRO A 22 -3.30 9.37 4.93
N ASN A 23 -2.18 9.69 5.58
CA ASN A 23 -1.49 10.97 5.47
C ASN A 23 0.03 10.76 5.41
N VAL A 24 0.74 11.83 5.03
CA VAL A 24 2.20 11.80 4.81
C VAL A 24 2.97 11.37 6.06
N GLU A 25 2.57 11.86 7.24
CA GLU A 25 3.23 11.54 8.51
C GLU A 25 3.15 10.04 8.82
N ASN A 26 1.96 9.45 8.69
CA ASN A 26 1.74 8.04 8.98
C ASN A 26 2.46 7.13 7.99
N ILE A 27 2.47 7.48 6.69
CA ILE A 27 3.21 6.74 5.65
C ILE A 27 4.71 6.78 5.92
N ASN A 28 5.27 7.96 6.18
CA ASN A 28 6.69 8.10 6.50
C ASN A 28 7.05 7.32 7.76
N SER A 29 6.17 7.28 8.76
CA SER A 29 6.39 6.50 9.98
C SER A 29 6.48 4.98 9.76
N ILE A 30 6.05 4.48 8.60
CA ILE A 30 6.25 3.08 8.16
C ILE A 30 7.55 2.98 7.38
N PHE A 31 7.81 3.90 6.44
CA PHE A 31 9.05 3.90 5.66
C PHE A 31 10.32 4.01 6.52
N ASP A 32 10.26 4.79 7.60
CA ASP A 32 11.37 4.95 8.56
C ASP A 32 11.82 3.63 9.21
N THR A 33 10.96 2.60 9.18
CA THR A 33 11.31 1.27 9.70
C THR A 33 12.26 0.49 8.79
N GLN A 34 12.36 0.87 7.51
CA GLN A 34 13.14 0.17 6.47
C GLN A 34 12.80 -1.33 6.31
N ASP A 35 11.68 -1.75 6.90
CA ASP A 35 11.09 -3.08 6.84
C ASP A 35 9.59 -2.92 6.67
N PHE A 36 9.15 -2.91 5.41
CA PHE A 36 7.75 -2.67 5.08
C PHE A 36 7.40 -3.27 3.72
N GLN A 37 6.10 -3.30 3.45
CA GLN A 37 5.52 -3.78 2.21
C GLN A 37 4.58 -2.72 1.66
N ILE A 38 4.55 -2.62 0.33
CA ILE A 38 3.53 -1.89 -0.42
C ILE A 38 2.76 -2.90 -1.25
N ARG A 39 1.43 -2.94 -1.12
CA ARG A 39 0.53 -3.70 -1.98
C ARG A 39 -0.23 -2.74 -2.87
N PHE A 40 -0.29 -3.06 -4.15
CA PHE A 40 -1.05 -2.35 -5.16
C PHE A 40 -2.15 -3.29 -5.67
N THR A 41 -3.40 -2.86 -5.58
CA THR A 41 -4.56 -3.56 -6.15
C THR A 41 -5.08 -2.71 -7.30
N LEU A 42 -5.05 -3.27 -8.52
CA LEU A 42 -5.51 -2.58 -9.73
C LEU A 42 -7.05 -2.67 -9.85
N ALA A 43 -7.63 -1.89 -10.77
CA ALA A 43 -9.07 -1.90 -11.01
C ALA A 43 -9.56 -3.29 -11.42
N ASN A 44 -8.79 -4.01 -12.23
CA ASN A 44 -9.13 -5.36 -12.65
C ASN A 44 -9.03 -6.41 -11.50
N GLY A 45 -8.55 -6.02 -10.31
CA GLY A 45 -8.36 -6.88 -9.15
C GLY A 45 -6.98 -7.52 -9.06
N ASP A 46 -6.07 -7.24 -10.01
CA ASP A 46 -4.69 -7.72 -9.95
C ASP A 46 -3.95 -7.14 -8.76
N GLU A 47 -3.21 -8.01 -8.07
CA GLU A 47 -2.39 -7.63 -6.94
C GLU A 47 -0.91 -7.72 -7.27
N TYR A 48 -0.21 -6.63 -6.95
CA TYR A 48 1.23 -6.54 -6.98
C TYR A 48 1.74 -6.13 -5.61
N ARG A 49 2.94 -6.59 -5.26
CA ARG A 49 3.53 -6.25 -3.96
C ARG A 49 5.02 -6.00 -4.07
N MET A 50 5.49 -5.01 -3.34
CA MET A 50 6.92 -4.72 -3.14
C MET A 50 7.21 -4.81 -1.65
N GLY A 51 8.09 -5.72 -1.24
CA GLY A 51 8.63 -5.79 0.12
C GLY A 51 10.03 -5.20 0.15
N PHE A 52 10.34 -4.46 1.21
CA PHE A 52 11.60 -3.76 1.41
C PHE A 52 12.20 -4.20 2.73
N LEU A 53 13.48 -4.58 2.69
CA LEU A 53 14.24 -4.95 3.88
C LEU A 53 15.72 -4.69 3.62
N ASN A 54 16.37 -3.85 4.44
CA ASN A 54 17.83 -3.63 4.38
C ASN A 54 18.39 -3.35 2.97
N ASN A 55 17.84 -2.37 2.26
CA ASN A 55 18.20 -2.03 0.86
C ASN A 55 17.95 -3.14 -0.17
N GLU A 56 17.23 -4.21 0.18
CA GLU A 56 16.71 -5.17 -0.78
C GLU A 56 15.24 -4.88 -1.07
N MET A 57 14.83 -5.20 -2.29
CA MET A 57 13.44 -5.21 -2.71
C MET A 57 13.06 -6.60 -3.22
N ALA A 58 11.94 -7.12 -2.72
CA ALA A 58 11.24 -8.27 -3.25
C ALA A 58 9.95 -7.82 -3.95
N PHE A 59 9.90 -7.93 -5.26
CA PHE A 59 8.72 -7.69 -6.07
C PHE A 59 7.96 -9.00 -6.30
N PHE A 60 6.65 -8.99 -6.06
CA PHE A 60 5.74 -10.10 -6.28
C PHE A 60 4.69 -9.66 -7.30
N SER A 61 4.67 -10.32 -8.45
CA SER A 61 3.62 -10.20 -9.46
C SER A 61 2.77 -11.47 -9.47
N PRO A 62 1.65 -11.49 -10.23
CA PRO A 62 0.86 -12.70 -10.43
C PRO A 62 1.65 -13.87 -11.05
N LYS A 63 2.76 -13.61 -11.76
CA LYS A 63 3.54 -14.64 -12.47
C LYS A 63 4.85 -15.01 -11.81
N GLU A 64 5.52 -14.06 -11.18
CA GLU A 64 6.88 -14.28 -10.68
C GLU A 64 7.22 -13.43 -9.46
N THR A 65 8.30 -13.83 -8.78
CA THR A 65 8.90 -13.06 -7.69
C THR A 65 10.33 -12.71 -8.08
N ILE A 66 10.64 -11.41 -8.06
CA ILE A 66 11.96 -10.88 -8.37
C ILE A 66 12.55 -10.29 -7.10
N ARG A 67 13.79 -10.65 -6.78
CA ARG A 67 14.55 -10.06 -5.67
C ARG A 67 15.79 -9.39 -6.21
N ARG A 68 16.05 -8.17 -5.76
CA ARG A 68 17.27 -7.45 -6.10
C ARG A 68 17.61 -6.40 -5.05
N GLU A 69 18.86 -5.94 -5.10
CA GLU A 69 19.26 -4.74 -4.39
C GLU A 69 18.50 -3.52 -4.92
N LEU A 70 18.03 -2.68 -4.00
CA LEU A 70 17.30 -1.46 -4.27
C LEU A 70 18.29 -0.32 -4.47
N SER A 71 18.37 0.19 -5.69
CA SER A 71 19.17 1.38 -5.96
C SER A 71 18.48 2.64 -5.43
N TYR A 72 19.25 3.72 -5.23
CA TYR A 72 18.69 5.02 -4.86
C TYR A 72 17.65 5.52 -5.87
N GLU A 73 17.91 5.36 -7.17
CA GLU A 73 16.96 5.79 -8.21
C GLU A 73 15.67 4.95 -8.18
N ASP A 74 15.76 3.64 -7.95
CA ASP A 74 14.57 2.80 -7.78
C ASP A 74 13.74 3.26 -6.57
N ALA A 75 14.40 3.49 -5.43
CA ALA A 75 13.74 3.99 -4.21
C ALA A 75 13.07 5.34 -4.46
N ARG A 76 13.73 6.24 -5.19
CA ARG A 76 13.19 7.55 -5.55
C ARG A 76 11.95 7.42 -6.44
N LEU A 77 11.98 6.56 -7.46
CA LEU A 77 10.85 6.31 -8.35
C LEU A 77 9.62 5.79 -7.59
N ILE A 78 9.82 4.79 -6.74
CA ILE A 78 8.75 4.19 -5.93
C ILE A 78 8.18 5.22 -4.96
N ASN A 79 9.04 5.99 -4.29
CA ASN A 79 8.60 7.04 -3.37
C ASN A 79 7.82 8.14 -4.09
N THR A 80 8.28 8.59 -5.26
CA THR A 80 7.57 9.58 -6.08
C THR A 80 6.19 9.07 -6.48
N PHE A 81 6.08 7.82 -6.93
CA PHE A 81 4.79 7.21 -7.28
C PHE A 81 3.82 7.20 -6.09
N VAL A 82 4.27 6.69 -4.94
CA VAL A 82 3.44 6.63 -3.73
C VAL A 82 3.02 8.02 -3.25
N ALA A 83 3.93 8.99 -3.27
CA ALA A 83 3.63 10.37 -2.89
C ALA A 83 2.56 10.99 -3.81
N SER A 84 2.68 10.83 -5.12
CA SER A 84 1.69 11.30 -6.10
C SER A 84 0.32 10.66 -5.88
N ALA A 85 0.27 9.34 -5.70
CA ALA A 85 -0.98 8.64 -5.42
C ALA A 85 -1.64 9.10 -4.10
N THR A 86 -0.83 9.34 -3.06
CA THR A 86 -1.29 9.87 -1.78
C THR A 86 -1.88 11.28 -1.93
N LEU A 87 -1.23 12.15 -2.70
CA LEU A 87 -1.72 13.51 -2.97
C LEU A 87 -3.05 13.48 -3.73
N SER A 88 -3.18 12.65 -4.76
CA SER A 88 -4.42 12.45 -5.51
C SER A 88 -5.57 11.99 -4.61
N TYR A 89 -5.30 11.07 -3.70
CA TYR A 89 -6.26 10.65 -2.68
C TYR A 89 -6.70 11.82 -1.78
N LEU A 90 -5.75 12.57 -1.21
CA LEU A 90 -6.04 13.69 -0.29
C LEU A 90 -6.86 14.79 -0.96
N GLU A 91 -6.58 15.10 -2.23
CA GLU A 91 -7.38 16.04 -3.01
C GLU A 91 -8.81 15.55 -3.23
N THR A 92 -8.98 14.24 -3.45
CA THR A 92 -10.29 13.63 -3.66
C THR A 92 -11.12 13.68 -2.38
N VAL A 93 -10.53 13.35 -1.24
CA VAL A 93 -11.18 13.46 0.08
C VAL A 93 -11.58 14.90 0.39
N LYS A 94 -10.70 15.88 0.11
CA LYS A 94 -11.00 17.30 0.33
C LYS A 94 -12.22 17.76 -0.48
N LYS A 95 -12.27 17.43 -1.77
CA LYS A 95 -13.40 17.75 -2.66
C LYS A 95 -14.71 17.10 -2.21
N SER A 96 -14.64 15.90 -1.61
CA SER A 96 -15.80 15.18 -1.07
C SER A 96 -16.29 15.76 0.25
N ASN A 97 -15.41 16.23 1.13
CA ASN A 97 -15.81 16.87 2.38
C ASN A 97 -16.45 18.26 2.17
N ASP A 98 -16.04 18.98 1.12
CA ASP A 98 -16.62 20.29 0.77
C ASP A 98 -18.01 20.18 0.12
N LYS A 99 -18.39 18.99 -0.36
CA LYS A 99 -19.69 18.70 -0.97
C LYS A 99 -20.37 17.64 -0.13
N ASN A 100 -21.26 17.99 0.80
CA ASN A 100 -22.12 17.02 1.51
C ASN A 100 -22.73 16.02 0.51
N ALA A 101 -22.10 14.87 0.34
CA ALA A 101 -22.45 13.88 -0.66
C ALA A 101 -22.52 12.53 0.04
N THR A 102 -23.76 12.14 0.32
CA THR A 102 -24.20 10.75 0.44
C THR A 102 -23.51 9.90 -0.63
N ALA A 103 -22.51 9.14 -0.23
CA ALA A 103 -21.88 8.14 -1.09
C ALA A 103 -22.45 6.77 -0.73
N GLU A 104 -23.47 6.34 -1.48
CA GLU A 104 -23.68 4.92 -1.71
C GLU A 104 -22.38 4.37 -2.30
N ARG A 105 -21.66 3.58 -1.51
CA ARG A 105 -20.49 2.81 -1.93
C ARG A 105 -20.95 1.73 -2.92
N SER A 106 -21.15 2.11 -4.17
CA SER A 106 -21.06 1.17 -5.27
C SER A 106 -19.64 0.60 -5.22
N ARG A 107 -19.52 -0.68 -4.89
CA ARG A 107 -18.28 -1.49 -4.93
C ARG A 107 -17.78 -1.65 -6.38
N SER A 108 -17.63 -0.55 -7.10
CA SER A 108 -16.96 -0.52 -8.39
C SER A 108 -15.47 -0.53 -8.07
N GLN A 109 -14.85 -1.68 -8.30
CA GLN A 109 -13.41 -1.89 -8.45
C GLN A 109 -12.59 -0.58 -8.52
N SER A 110 -12.15 -0.08 -7.37
CA SER A 110 -11.27 1.08 -7.25
C SER A 110 -9.86 0.60 -6.97
N ASN A 111 -8.87 1.32 -7.51
CA ASN A 111 -7.50 1.00 -7.22
C ASN A 111 -7.19 1.29 -5.75
N ARG A 112 -6.37 0.43 -5.13
CA ARG A 112 -6.10 0.47 -3.70
C ARG A 112 -4.62 0.25 -3.41
N ILE A 113 -4.05 1.13 -2.60
CA ILE A 113 -2.68 1.02 -2.11
C ILE A 113 -2.73 0.73 -0.61
N GLU A 114 -1.94 -0.27 -0.20
CA GLU A 114 -1.69 -0.58 1.21
C GLU A 114 -0.20 -0.47 1.49
N ILE A 115 0.19 0.30 2.52
CA ILE A 115 1.57 0.45 2.96
C ILE A 115 1.62 -0.04 4.40
N TYR A 116 2.43 -1.05 4.70
CA TYR A 116 2.36 -1.72 5.99
C TYR A 116 3.65 -2.41 6.42
N ASN A 117 3.81 -2.56 7.73
CA ASN A 117 4.77 -3.45 8.37
C ASN A 117 4.06 -4.25 9.47
N ASP A 118 4.78 -5.01 10.29
CA ASP A 118 4.16 -5.85 11.32
C ASP A 118 3.31 -5.08 12.35
N SER A 119 3.55 -3.77 12.52
CA SER A 119 2.91 -2.94 13.54
C SER A 119 1.86 -1.97 13.02
N LYS A 120 2.03 -1.47 11.79
CA LYS A 120 1.28 -0.34 11.24
C LYS A 120 0.84 -0.65 9.81
N LYS A 121 -0.30 -0.08 9.41
CA LYS A 121 -0.82 -0.16 8.05
C LYS A 121 -1.56 1.13 7.70
N VAL A 122 -1.28 1.67 6.53
CA VAL A 122 -2.02 2.75 5.89
C VAL A 122 -2.71 2.17 4.65
N VAL A 123 -3.99 2.48 4.47
CA VAL A 123 -4.79 2.04 3.32
C VAL A 123 -5.48 3.26 2.72
N PHE A 124 -5.43 3.39 1.39
CA PHE A 124 -6.26 4.36 0.68
C PHE A 124 -6.66 3.85 -0.69
N GLU A 125 -7.86 4.26 -1.10
CA GLU A 125 -8.35 4.10 -2.47
C GLU A 125 -8.00 5.36 -3.24
N THR A 126 -7.56 5.20 -4.48
CA THR A 126 -7.12 6.32 -5.33
C THR A 126 -7.75 6.15 -6.71
N PRO A 127 -7.92 7.24 -7.48
CA PRO A 127 -8.27 7.12 -8.90
C PRO A 127 -7.38 6.12 -9.63
N ASP A 128 -7.86 5.64 -10.77
CA ASP A 128 -7.14 4.72 -11.65
C ASP A 128 -5.69 5.21 -11.87
N TYR A 129 -4.76 4.37 -11.42
CA TYR A 129 -3.31 4.54 -11.54
C TYR A 129 -2.68 3.47 -12.42
N ASP A 130 -3.46 2.62 -13.09
CA ASP A 130 -2.95 1.42 -13.77
C ASP A 130 -1.85 1.77 -14.79
N ALA A 131 -2.05 2.84 -15.57
CA ALA A 131 -1.06 3.34 -16.52
C ALA A 131 0.22 3.86 -15.84
N ASP A 132 0.09 4.68 -14.79
CA ASP A 132 1.23 5.22 -14.05
C ASP A 132 2.01 4.09 -13.35
N PHE A 133 1.32 3.04 -12.92
CA PHE A 133 1.92 1.86 -12.30
C PHE A 133 2.64 0.99 -13.33
N GLU A 134 2.07 0.77 -14.51
CA GLU A 134 2.77 0.11 -15.63
C GLU A 134 4.03 0.88 -16.03
N GLU A 135 3.98 2.22 -16.06
CA GLU A 135 5.14 3.07 -16.31
C GLU A 135 6.20 2.90 -15.21
N LEU A 136 5.80 2.92 -13.93
CA LEU A 136 6.70 2.66 -12.80
C LEU A 136 7.42 1.31 -12.97
N LEU A 137 6.68 0.23 -13.23
CA LEU A 137 7.29 -1.10 -13.40
C LEU A 137 8.24 -1.12 -14.60
N THR A 138 7.89 -0.45 -15.69
CA THR A 138 8.75 -0.32 -16.88
C THR A 138 10.07 0.38 -16.54
N GLN A 139 10.02 1.51 -15.82
CA GLN A 139 11.22 2.24 -15.39
C GLN A 139 12.07 1.41 -14.42
N LEU A 140 11.42 0.66 -13.53
CA LEU A 140 12.08 -0.29 -12.63
C LEU A 140 12.58 -1.54 -13.35
N LYS A 141 12.29 -1.75 -14.64
CA LYS A 141 12.59 -3.00 -15.37
C LYS A 141 11.98 -4.23 -14.69
N LEU A 142 10.76 -4.09 -14.19
CA LEU A 142 9.95 -5.15 -13.60
C LEU A 142 8.81 -5.53 -14.57
N PRO A 143 8.37 -6.80 -14.56
CA PRO A 143 7.34 -7.27 -15.47
C PRO A 143 5.96 -6.75 -15.05
N TYR A 144 5.27 -6.09 -15.98
CA TYR A 144 3.84 -5.86 -15.88
C TYR A 144 3.08 -7.01 -16.54
N VAL A 145 2.07 -7.54 -15.84
CA VAL A 145 1.31 -8.70 -16.29
C VAL A 145 -0.18 -8.45 -16.04
N SER A 146 -0.87 -7.87 -17.02
CA SER A 146 -2.34 -7.85 -16.98
C SER A 146 -2.88 -9.28 -17.01
N THR A 147 -3.75 -9.61 -16.05
CA THR A 147 -4.48 -10.90 -16.06
C THR A 147 -5.81 -10.83 -16.77
N GLU A 148 -6.17 -9.67 -17.35
CA GLU A 148 -7.36 -9.56 -18.17
C GLU A 148 -7.31 -10.61 -19.30
N LYS A 149 -8.34 -11.48 -19.32
CA LYS A 149 -8.50 -12.44 -20.40
C LYS A 149 -8.71 -11.66 -21.70
N LYS A 150 -7.70 -11.66 -22.57
CA LYS A 150 -7.83 -11.26 -23.98
C LYS A 150 -8.86 -12.13 -24.70
#